data_AF-K9G122-F1
#
_entry.id   AF-K9G122-F1
#
_cell.length_a   1.000
_cell.length_b   1.000
_cell.length_c   1.000
_cell.angle_alpha   90.00
_cell.angle_beta   90.00
_cell.angle_gamma   90.00
#
_symmetry.space_group_name_H-M   'P 1'
#
loop_
_entity.id
_entity.type
_entity.pdbx_description
1 polymer ?
#
loop_
_entity_poly.entity_id
_entity_poly.type
_entity_poly.pdbx_seq_one_letter_code
_entity_poly.pdbx_strand_id
1 'polypeptide(L)'
;MDYISQIHQVLENPSALPFLTYLDIQRVHQVARLFVDVLSRNYDKLISATVPVPPYVPAGTPEPPVLGDEDLFNCHARAISCLSNARDMLKYCDRKWDVHGHLEQFEDESASIEKTLMDGSLGYLSNQEIYSQDPLSGIQLAGDAYPGYHVGL
;
A
#
# COMPACT_ATOMS: atom_id res chain seq x y z
N MET A 1 -33.48 -27.66 7.53
CA MET A 1 -32.34 -27.62 6.57
C MET A 1 -31.91 -26.17 6.38
N ASP A 2 -31.92 -25.38 7.45
CA ASP A 2 -32.05 -23.92 7.30
C ASP A 2 -30.67 -23.25 7.33
N TYR A 3 -29.67 -23.93 7.90
CA TYR A 3 -28.26 -23.54 7.83
C TYR A 3 -27.73 -23.52 6.40
N ILE A 4 -28.07 -24.52 5.57
CA ILE A 4 -27.69 -24.55 4.15
C ILE A 4 -28.37 -23.41 3.40
N SER A 5 -29.63 -23.10 3.69
CA SER A 5 -30.36 -22.00 3.04
C SER A 5 -29.92 -20.60 3.47
N GLN A 6 -29.45 -20.43 4.71
CA GLN A 6 -28.90 -19.15 5.18
C GLN A 6 -27.46 -18.93 4.69
N ILE A 7 -26.64 -19.99 4.64
CA ILE A 7 -25.38 -19.99 3.88
C ILE A 7 -25.69 -19.69 2.41
N HIS A 8 -26.74 -20.27 1.84
CA HIS A 8 -27.22 -19.95 0.49
C HIS A 8 -27.66 -18.49 0.35
N GLN A 9 -28.31 -17.90 1.35
CA GLN A 9 -28.74 -16.49 1.30
C GLN A 9 -27.59 -15.49 1.49
N VAL A 10 -26.58 -15.80 2.31
CA VAL A 10 -25.37 -14.97 2.40
C VAL A 10 -24.42 -15.23 1.22
N LEU A 11 -24.52 -16.39 0.56
CA LEU A 11 -24.00 -16.64 -0.78
C LEU A 11 -24.75 -15.83 -1.86
N GLU A 12 -26.03 -15.51 -1.64
CA GLU A 12 -26.86 -14.71 -2.56
C GLU A 12 -26.86 -13.20 -2.27
N ASN A 13 -26.54 -12.76 -1.05
CA ASN A 13 -26.32 -11.34 -0.68
C ASN A 13 -24.97 -11.12 0.06
N PRO A 14 -23.84 -11.13 -0.67
CA PRO A 14 -22.50 -10.93 -0.11
C PRO A 14 -22.14 -9.45 0.15
N SER A 15 -23.02 -8.50 -0.20
CA SER A 15 -22.86 -7.10 0.21
C SER A 15 -23.19 -7.01 1.71
N ALA A 16 -22.25 -6.75 2.60
CA ALA A 16 -21.24 -5.72 2.41
C ALA A 16 -19.85 -6.15 2.92
N LEU A 17 -19.38 -7.36 2.58
CA LEU A 17 -17.97 -7.76 2.39
C LEU A 17 -17.87 -9.30 2.41
N PRO A 18 -16.96 -9.91 1.62
CA PRO A 18 -16.82 -11.36 1.56
C PRO A 18 -16.51 -11.93 2.95
N PHE A 19 -16.94 -13.17 3.20
CA PHE A 19 -16.61 -13.89 4.42
C PHE A 19 -15.09 -13.90 4.60
N LEU A 20 -14.60 -13.13 5.57
CA LEU A 20 -13.21 -13.23 5.98
C LEU A 20 -13.04 -14.62 6.63
N THR A 21 -12.32 -15.49 5.94
CA THR A 21 -12.05 -16.86 6.38
C THR A 21 -10.73 -16.94 7.15
N TYR A 22 -10.52 -18.06 7.84
CA TYR A 22 -9.23 -18.36 8.47
C TYR A 22 -8.07 -18.30 7.45
N LEU A 23 -8.29 -18.69 6.19
CA LEU A 23 -7.24 -18.65 5.16
C LEU A 23 -6.84 -17.23 4.78
N ASP A 24 -7.81 -16.31 4.74
CA ASP A 24 -7.53 -14.90 4.45
C ASP A 24 -6.64 -14.29 5.52
N ILE A 25 -6.81 -14.73 6.76
CA ILE A 25 -5.98 -14.31 7.89
C ILE A 25 -4.56 -14.87 7.83
N GLN A 26 -4.43 -16.15 7.50
CA GLN A 26 -3.10 -16.74 7.29
C GLN A 26 -2.33 -15.97 6.21
N ARG A 27 -3.03 -15.53 5.16
CA ARG A 27 -2.45 -14.68 4.11
C ARG A 27 -2.08 -13.29 4.63
N VAL A 28 -2.93 -12.65 5.45
CA VAL A 28 -2.59 -11.37 6.07
C VAL A 28 -1.29 -11.47 6.87
N HIS A 29 -1.16 -12.50 7.71
CA HIS A 29 0.08 -12.73 8.48
C HIS A 29 1.30 -12.90 7.55
N GLN A 30 1.20 -13.76 6.53
CA GLN A 30 2.29 -13.99 5.59
C GLN A 30 2.68 -12.73 4.80
N VAL A 31 1.70 -12.00 4.28
CA VAL A 31 1.91 -10.78 3.49
C VAL A 31 2.47 -9.67 4.36
N ALA A 32 1.99 -9.52 5.59
CA ALA A 32 2.50 -8.52 6.54
C ALA A 32 3.98 -8.77 6.88
N ARG A 33 4.36 -10.02 7.09
CA ARG A 33 5.76 -10.40 7.30
C ARG A 33 6.63 -10.15 6.07
N LEU A 34 6.14 -10.51 4.88
CA LEU A 34 6.85 -10.20 3.63
C LEU A 34 7.03 -8.70 3.44
N PHE A 35 6.00 -7.91 3.77
CA PHE A 35 6.08 -6.46 3.73
C PHE A 35 7.16 -5.92 4.68
N VAL A 36 7.20 -6.40 5.93
CA VAL A 36 8.26 -6.04 6.90
C VAL A 36 9.64 -6.39 6.37
N ASP A 37 9.83 -7.59 5.81
CA ASP A 37 11.12 -8.03 5.26
C ASP A 37 11.57 -7.16 4.07
N VAL A 38 10.67 -6.91 3.12
CA VAL A 38 10.95 -6.07 1.94
C VAL A 38 11.28 -4.64 2.35
N LEU A 39 10.49 -4.08 3.27
CA LEU A 39 10.66 -2.72 3.76
C LEU A 39 11.97 -2.58 4.53
N SER A 40 12.32 -3.55 5.37
CA SER A 40 13.56 -3.54 6.15
C SER A 40 14.79 -3.64 5.25
N ARG A 41 14.76 -4.47 4.21
CA ARG A 41 15.89 -4.64 3.28
C ARG A 41 16.09 -3.48 2.31
N ASN A 42 15.02 -2.76 1.99
CA ASN A 42 15.01 -1.74 0.93
C ASN A 42 14.53 -0.38 1.41
N TYR A 43 14.62 -0.10 2.72
CA TYR A 43 14.05 1.08 3.35
C TYR A 43 14.40 2.37 2.60
N ASP A 44 15.70 2.63 2.40
CA ASP A 44 16.17 3.84 1.74
C ASP A 44 15.68 3.98 0.29
N LYS A 45 15.43 2.87 -0.41
CA LYS A 45 14.95 2.88 -1.79
C LYS A 45 13.44 3.09 -1.88
N LEU A 46 12.70 2.57 -0.90
CA LEU A 46 11.23 2.58 -0.90
C LEU A 46 10.65 3.83 -0.24
N ILE A 47 11.35 4.39 0.74
CA ILE A 47 10.86 5.50 1.56
C ILE A 47 11.52 6.84 1.18
N SER A 48 12.62 6.82 0.42
CA SER A 48 13.23 8.05 -0.11
C SER A 48 12.28 8.76 -1.07
N ALA A 49 12.21 10.09 -0.94
CA ALA A 49 11.52 10.96 -1.88
C ALA A 49 12.27 11.15 -3.21
N THR A 50 13.47 10.58 -3.34
CA THR A 50 14.31 10.73 -4.54
C THR A 50 14.17 9.53 -5.46
N VAL A 51 13.65 9.77 -6.67
CA VAL A 51 13.62 8.76 -7.73
C VAL A 51 15.06 8.52 -8.22
N PRO A 52 15.60 7.29 -8.11
CA PRO A 52 16.93 7.00 -8.61
C PRO A 52 16.97 7.10 -10.14
N VAL A 53 18.12 7.52 -10.67
CA VAL A 53 18.33 7.60 -12.13
C VAL A 53 18.17 6.19 -12.73
N PRO A 54 17.32 6.01 -13.75
CA PRO A 54 17.11 4.71 -14.36
C PRO A 54 18.40 4.20 -15.01
N PRO A 55 18.71 2.90 -14.90
CA PRO A 55 19.88 2.31 -15.56
C PRO A 55 19.72 2.39 -17.08
N TYR A 56 20.83 2.30 -17.82
CA TYR A 56 20.78 2.21 -19.28
C TYR A 56 19.96 0.99 -19.71
N VAL A 57 18.97 1.23 -20.58
CA VAL A 57 18.09 0.19 -21.10
C VAL A 57 18.32 0.05 -22.61
N PRO A 58 18.57 -1.16 -23.16
CA PRO A 58 18.77 -1.34 -24.59
C PRO A 58 17.56 -0.90 -25.43
N ALA A 59 17.82 -0.46 -26.66
CA ALA A 59 16.78 -0.08 -27.61
C ALA A 59 15.81 -1.25 -27.87
N GLY A 60 14.51 -0.97 -27.84
CA GLY A 60 13.44 -1.97 -28.03
C GLY A 60 12.95 -2.62 -26.73
N THR A 61 13.49 -2.25 -25.56
CA THR A 61 12.95 -2.70 -24.28
C THR A 61 11.57 -2.07 -24.05
N PRO A 62 10.55 -2.83 -23.64
CA PRO A 62 9.25 -2.29 -23.28
C PRO A 62 9.37 -1.23 -22.20
N GLU A 63 8.57 -0.17 -22.32
CA GLU A 63 8.49 0.87 -21.30
C GLU A 63 7.99 0.28 -19.98
N PRO A 64 8.58 0.66 -18.82
CA PRO A 64 8.07 0.20 -17.54
C PRO A 64 6.63 0.68 -17.34
N PRO A 65 5.84 -0.02 -16.50
CA PRO A 65 4.52 0.45 -16.11
C PRO A 65 4.64 1.86 -15.51
N VAL A 66 3.83 2.79 -16.01
CA VAL A 66 3.74 4.14 -15.45
C VAL A 66 3.03 4.06 -14.11
N LEU A 67 3.66 4.57 -13.06
CA LEU A 67 3.00 4.79 -11.77
C LEU A 67 2.25 6.12 -11.83
N GLY A 68 1.04 6.17 -11.27
CA GLY A 68 0.33 7.44 -11.11
C GLY A 68 1.07 8.37 -10.16
N ASP A 69 0.87 9.68 -10.30
CA ASP A 69 1.53 10.67 -9.42
C ASP A 69 1.21 10.38 -7.95
N GLU A 70 -0.01 9.90 -7.65
CA GLU A 70 -0.45 9.46 -6.31
C GLU A 70 0.37 8.33 -5.69
N ASP A 71 1.04 7.52 -6.51
CA ASP A 71 1.87 6.42 -6.03
C ASP A 71 3.30 6.82 -5.71
N LEU A 72 3.71 8.04 -6.12
CA LEU A 72 5.06 8.56 -5.95
C LEU A 72 5.26 9.32 -4.63
N PHE A 73 4.18 9.65 -3.91
CA PHE A 73 4.25 10.41 -2.66
C PHE A 73 3.60 9.67 -1.47
N ASN A 74 3.87 10.15 -0.26
CA ASN A 74 3.36 9.62 1.02
C ASN A 74 3.75 8.16 1.34
N CYS A 75 4.81 7.62 0.72
CA CYS A 75 5.29 6.25 0.96
C CYS A 75 5.50 5.96 2.46
N HIS A 76 6.01 6.95 3.19
CA HIS A 76 6.23 6.88 4.63
C HIS A 76 4.93 6.69 5.43
N ALA A 77 3.93 7.55 5.20
CA ALA A 77 2.64 7.46 5.87
C ALA A 77 1.89 6.17 5.49
N ARG A 78 1.96 5.77 4.21
CA ARG A 78 1.38 4.52 3.70
C ARG A 78 1.99 3.29 4.39
N ALA A 79 3.31 3.28 4.59
CA ALA A 79 3.99 2.19 5.28
C ALA A 79 3.54 2.07 6.75
N ILE A 80 3.45 3.18 7.48
CA ILE A 80 2.94 3.20 8.86
C ILE A 80 1.49 2.68 8.90
N SER A 81 0.61 3.20 8.04
CA SER A 81 -0.79 2.76 7.99
C SER A 81 -0.90 1.27 7.66
N CYS A 82 -0.07 0.75 6.77
CA CYS A 82 -0.05 -0.68 6.44
C CYS A 82 0.29 -1.55 7.65
N LEU A 83 1.33 -1.19 8.40
CA LEU A 83 1.73 -1.92 9.62
C LEU A 83 0.64 -1.86 10.70
N SER A 84 0.01 -0.70 10.89
CA SER A 84 -1.13 -0.54 11.81
C SER A 84 -2.31 -1.42 11.40
N ASN A 85 -2.70 -1.38 10.13
CA ASN A 85 -3.81 -2.19 9.61
C ASN A 85 -3.54 -3.69 9.75
N ALA A 86 -2.31 -4.13 9.45
CA ALA A 86 -1.91 -5.51 9.62
C ALA A 86 -2.03 -5.96 11.08
N ARG A 87 -1.55 -5.13 12.03
CA ARG A 87 -1.68 -5.40 13.46
C ARG A 87 -3.13 -5.50 13.90
N ASP A 88 -3.98 -4.57 13.46
CA ASP A 88 -5.40 -4.56 13.82
C ASP A 88 -6.15 -5.77 13.25
N MET A 89 -5.81 -6.18 12.02
CA MET A 89 -6.29 -7.42 11.45
C MET A 89 -5.84 -8.61 12.29
N LEU A 90 -4.55 -8.77 12.60
CA LEU A 90 -4.04 -9.89 13.40
C LEU A 90 -4.66 -9.94 14.81
N LYS A 91 -4.89 -8.79 15.45
CA LYS A 91 -5.65 -8.69 16.72
C LYS A 91 -7.09 -9.19 16.58
N TYR A 92 -7.78 -8.81 15.51
CA TYR A 92 -9.13 -9.33 15.23
C TYR A 92 -9.10 -10.85 15.07
N CYS A 93 -8.06 -11.38 14.44
CA CYS A 93 -7.93 -12.79 14.13
C CYS A 93 -7.70 -13.66 15.36
N ASP A 94 -6.77 -13.23 16.22
CA ASP A 94 -6.51 -13.88 17.50
C ASP A 94 -7.82 -14.01 18.30
N ARG A 95 -8.63 -12.95 18.35
CA ARG A 95 -9.94 -12.96 19.02
C ARG A 95 -10.98 -13.86 18.36
N LYS A 96 -11.00 -13.95 17.01
CA LYS A 96 -12.05 -14.65 16.27
C LYS A 96 -11.78 -16.15 16.11
N TRP A 97 -10.52 -16.54 15.94
CA TRP A 97 -10.11 -17.91 15.62
C TRP A 97 -9.10 -18.50 16.60
N ASP A 98 -8.77 -17.80 17.69
CA ASP A 98 -7.85 -18.26 18.73
C ASP A 98 -6.43 -18.59 18.19
N VAL A 99 -6.00 -17.77 17.21
CA VAL A 99 -4.72 -17.97 16.50
C VAL A 99 -3.62 -17.22 17.25
N HIS A 100 -3.16 -17.84 18.32
CA HIS A 100 -2.09 -17.29 19.14
C HIS A 100 -0.74 -17.26 18.42
N GLY A 101 0.11 -16.32 18.81
CA GLY A 101 1.50 -16.21 18.35
C GLY A 101 1.69 -15.44 17.05
N HIS A 102 0.70 -15.37 16.14
CA HIS A 102 0.84 -14.58 14.91
C HIS A 102 0.95 -13.08 15.15
N LEU A 103 0.19 -12.56 16.11
CA LEU A 103 0.27 -11.15 16.49
C LEU A 103 1.62 -10.84 17.15
N GLU A 104 2.02 -11.65 18.15
CA GLU A 104 3.28 -11.47 18.87
C GLU A 104 4.48 -11.57 17.93
N GLN A 105 4.52 -12.60 17.07
CA GLN A 105 5.55 -12.75 16.06
C GLN A 105 5.63 -11.53 15.12
N PHE A 106 4.48 -11.03 14.65
CA PHE A 106 4.45 -9.87 13.78
C PHE A 106 4.97 -8.61 14.49
N GLU A 107 4.54 -8.37 15.72
CA GLU A 107 4.98 -7.22 16.52
C GLU A 107 6.49 -7.27 16.80
N ASP A 108 7.03 -8.45 17.11
CA ASP A 108 8.48 -8.64 17.29
C ASP A 108 9.26 -8.39 16.00
N GLU A 109 8.80 -8.93 14.87
CA GLU A 109 9.46 -8.76 13.57
C GLU A 109 9.36 -7.32 13.05
N SER A 110 8.26 -6.60 13.32
CA SER A 110 8.04 -5.23 12.83
C SER A 110 8.62 -4.13 13.72
N ALA A 111 8.93 -4.41 14.99
CA ALA A 111 9.34 -3.41 15.98
C ALA A 111 10.48 -2.48 15.49
N SER A 112 11.51 -3.06 14.86
CA SER A 112 12.65 -2.27 14.39
C SER A 112 12.26 -1.32 13.27
N ILE A 113 11.50 -1.79 12.27
CA ILE A 113 11.16 -0.97 11.10
C ILE A 113 10.14 0.10 11.44
N GLU A 114 9.24 -0.18 12.38
CA GLU A 114 8.29 0.80 12.90
C GLU A 114 8.98 1.95 13.61
N LYS A 115 9.98 1.65 14.43
CA LYS A 115 10.79 2.67 15.07
C LYS A 115 11.50 3.53 14.01
N THR A 116 12.14 2.91 13.02
CA THR A 116 12.82 3.62 11.94
C THR A 116 11.87 4.53 11.16
N LEU A 117 10.65 4.06 10.87
CA LEU A 117 9.62 4.90 10.26
C LEU A 117 9.25 6.06 11.19
N MET A 118 8.91 5.82 12.45
CA MET A 118 8.52 6.91 13.36
C MET A 118 9.60 7.99 13.48
N ASP A 119 10.88 7.60 13.53
CA ASP A 119 12.01 8.51 13.57
C ASP A 119 12.20 9.26 12.22
N GLY A 120 12.02 8.57 11.09
CA GLY A 120 12.15 9.12 9.73
C GLY A 120 11.02 10.05 9.30
N SER A 121 9.81 9.90 9.87
CA SER A 121 8.62 10.69 9.53
C SER A 121 8.83 12.19 9.75
N LEU A 122 9.60 12.56 10.76
CA LEU A 122 9.93 13.96 11.10
C LEU A 122 10.76 14.63 9.99
N GLY A 123 11.65 13.88 9.32
CA GLY A 123 12.45 14.37 8.20
C GLY A 123 11.70 14.38 6.87
N TYR A 124 10.78 13.44 6.66
CA TYR A 124 9.98 13.34 5.44
C TYR A 124 9.02 14.52 5.26
N LEU A 125 8.31 14.91 6.32
CA LEU A 125 7.35 16.03 6.29
C LEU A 125 8.02 17.37 5.93
N SER A 126 9.26 17.59 6.39
CA SER A 126 10.04 18.79 6.05
C SER A 126 10.44 18.85 4.56
N ASN A 127 10.55 17.71 3.88
CA ASN A 127 10.91 17.66 2.46
C ASN A 127 9.69 17.71 1.54
N GLN A 128 8.53 17.24 2.00
CA GLN A 128 7.29 17.28 1.22
C GLN A 128 6.82 18.72 0.93
N GLU A 129 7.07 19.66 1.86
CA GLU A 129 6.79 21.09 1.64
C GLU A 129 7.66 21.69 0.53
N ILE A 130 8.88 21.18 0.32
CA ILE A 130 9.81 21.64 -0.71
C ILE A 130 9.36 21.16 -2.11
N TYR A 131 8.85 19.93 -2.22
CA TYR A 131 8.31 19.41 -3.48
C TYR A 131 6.90 19.92 -3.82
N SER A 132 6.19 20.49 -2.84
CA SER A 132 4.91 21.19 -3.09
C SER A 132 5.12 22.59 -3.71
N GLN A 133 6.35 23.09 -3.75
CA GLN A 133 6.72 24.23 -4.58
C GLN A 133 7.11 23.73 -5.98
N ASP A 134 6.13 23.78 -6.87
CA ASP A 134 6.25 23.49 -8.30
C ASP A 134 7.47 24.20 -8.94
N PRO A 135 8.49 23.48 -9.45
CA PRO A 135 9.58 24.07 -10.22
C PRO A 135 9.15 24.48 -11.64
N LEU A 136 7.92 24.18 -12.07
CA LEU A 136 7.43 24.39 -13.44
C LEU A 136 6.40 25.51 -13.59
N SER A 137 6.15 26.31 -12.54
CA SER A 137 5.29 27.51 -12.61
C SER A 137 5.81 28.64 -13.54
N GLY A 138 6.84 28.38 -14.36
CA GLY A 138 7.48 29.34 -15.26
C GLY A 138 7.27 29.15 -16.77
N ILE A 139 6.54 28.13 -17.24
CA ILE A 139 6.33 27.94 -18.69
C ILE A 139 4.83 27.90 -19.00
N GLN A 140 4.26 29.09 -19.29
CA GLN A 140 3.07 29.21 -20.11
C GLN A 140 3.42 28.68 -21.51
N LEU A 141 2.95 27.48 -21.87
CA LEU A 141 2.86 27.06 -23.26
C LEU A 141 1.41 27.18 -23.72
N ALA A 142 1.21 28.07 -24.69
CA ALA A 142 -0.05 28.35 -25.34
C ALA A 142 -0.53 27.18 -26.21
N GLY A 143 -1.85 26.99 -26.25
CA GLY A 143 -2.62 26.46 -27.38
C GLY A 143 -2.40 25.00 -27.76
N ASP A 144 -3.35 24.13 -27.44
CA ASP A 144 -4.40 23.76 -28.40
C ASP A 144 -5.46 22.86 -27.73
N ALA A 145 -6.72 23.17 -28.02
CA ALA A 145 -7.88 22.42 -27.56
C ALA A 145 -7.95 21.07 -28.30
N TYR A 146 -8.08 19.95 -27.57
CA TYR A 146 -8.44 18.66 -28.16
C TYR A 146 -9.93 18.35 -27.95
N PRO A 147 -10.72 18.21 -29.02
CA PRO A 147 -12.09 17.73 -28.99
C PRO A 147 -12.11 16.21 -29.08
N GLY A 148 -12.90 15.53 -28.24
CA GLY A 148 -13.12 14.10 -28.46
C GLY A 148 -13.67 13.30 -27.29
N TYR A 149 -14.93 13.52 -26.94
CA TYR A 149 -15.75 12.44 -26.39
C TYR A 149 -17.07 12.39 -27.15
N HIS A 150 -17.13 11.53 -28.17
CA HIS A 150 -18.40 11.02 -28.67
C HIS A 150 -18.91 9.99 -27.66
N VAL A 151 -19.99 10.33 -26.95
CA VAL A 151 -20.77 9.37 -26.18
C VAL A 151 -21.52 8.48 -27.16
N GLY A 152 -21.15 7.19 -27.20
CA GLY A 152 -21.87 6.16 -27.94
C GLY A 152 -22.88 5.46 -27.02
N LEU A 153 -24.15 5.72 -27.34
CA LEU A 153 -25.42 5.01 -27.07
C LEU A 153 -25.51 4.07 -25.85
#